data_AF-A0A364RJ83-F1
#
_entry.id   AF-A0A364RJ83-F1
#
_cell.length_a   1.000
_cell.length_b   1.000
_cell.length_c   1.000
_cell.angle_alpha   90.00
_cell.angle_beta   90.00
_cell.angle_gamma   90.00
#
_symmetry.space_group_name_H-M   'P 1'
#
loop_
_entity.id
_entity.type
_entity.pdbx_description
1 polymer ?
#
loop_
_entity_poly.entity_id
_entity_poly.type
_entity_poly.pdbx_seq_one_letter_code
_entity_poly.pdbx_strand_id
1 'polypeptide(L)'
;MGALAVGISSCDSNDEDEPAPVEEETTIPGSINSLRIEFRPKGQPTATPITAAYGDDDQSDNIPGTVKGDINLDPGVVYDVKVMMTDESQSPPVDLSANTKKTQDYHEFFYSPLQGLKVSFLKTDQDKNGLPVGFTAEATTPATPSKGTLRITLKHMKKDGVILKSATSTVNTGSTDFFAIFPVVID
;
A
#
# COMPACT_ATOMS: atom_id res chain seq x y z
N MET A 1 -77.52 17.21 -6.52
CA MET A 1 -76.25 17.07 -7.27
C MET A 1 -75.20 17.91 -6.56
N GLY A 2 -74.00 17.47 -6.18
CA GLY A 2 -73.28 16.20 -6.29
C GLY A 2 -72.10 16.30 -5.31
N ALA A 3 -71.68 15.17 -4.75
CA ALA A 3 -70.90 15.04 -3.53
C ALA A 3 -69.41 15.44 -3.64
N LEU A 4 -68.88 15.84 -2.48
CA LEU A 4 -67.46 15.93 -2.15
C LEU A 4 -66.83 14.52 -2.16
N ALA A 5 -65.72 14.34 -2.88
CA ALA A 5 -64.96 13.09 -2.91
C ALA A 5 -63.51 13.33 -2.44
N VAL A 6 -63.10 12.54 -1.45
CA VAL A 6 -61.73 12.37 -0.95
C VAL A 6 -61.27 10.96 -1.33
N GLY A 7 -59.99 10.81 -1.71
CA GLY A 7 -59.28 9.54 -1.89
C GLY A 7 -58.45 9.54 -3.18
N ILE A 8 -57.25 8.97 -3.30
CA ILE A 8 -56.36 8.21 -2.41
C ILE A 8 -54.94 8.31 -3.02
N SER A 9 -53.92 8.14 -2.17
CA SER A 9 -52.49 8.10 -2.49
C SER A 9 -52.15 7.07 -3.59
N SER A 10 -51.28 7.44 -4.53
CA SER A 10 -50.66 6.56 -5.54
C SER A 10 -49.22 7.05 -5.74
N CYS A 11 -48.23 6.43 -5.08
CA CYS A 11 -47.28 5.43 -5.61
C CYS A 11 -46.35 6.01 -6.71
N ASP A 12 -45.03 5.95 -6.64
CA ASP A 12 -44.18 4.92 -6.04
C ASP A 12 -42.96 5.50 -5.30
N SER A 13 -42.77 5.03 -4.08
CA SER A 13 -41.48 5.02 -3.38
C SER A 13 -40.63 3.91 -4.00
N ASN A 14 -40.17 4.12 -5.23
CA ASN A 14 -39.05 3.37 -5.77
C ASN A 14 -37.77 4.06 -5.30
N ASP A 15 -37.52 4.00 -3.99
CA ASP A 15 -36.16 3.84 -3.50
C ASP A 15 -35.75 2.42 -3.92
N GLU A 16 -35.49 2.26 -5.22
CA GLU A 16 -34.70 1.14 -5.70
C GLU A 16 -33.41 1.21 -4.87
N ASP A 17 -33.11 0.13 -4.17
CA ASP A 17 -31.78 -0.16 -3.67
C ASP A 17 -30.80 0.00 -4.86
N GLU A 18 -30.33 1.22 -5.11
CA GLU A 18 -29.09 1.41 -5.85
C GLU A 18 -28.07 0.70 -4.98
N PRO A 19 -27.49 -0.44 -5.45
CA PRO A 19 -26.45 -1.07 -4.67
C PRO A 19 -25.37 -0.01 -4.48
N ALA A 20 -25.08 0.31 -3.22
CA ALA A 20 -23.96 1.19 -2.89
C ALA A 20 -22.76 0.73 -3.75
N PRO A 21 -22.06 1.65 -4.43
CA PRO A 21 -21.01 1.26 -5.36
C PRO A 21 -20.03 0.34 -4.64
N VAL A 22 -19.96 -0.92 -5.08
CA VAL A 22 -19.16 -2.00 -4.47
C VAL A 22 -17.65 -1.74 -4.51
N GLU A 23 -17.26 -0.64 -5.17
CA GLU A 23 -15.88 -0.16 -5.31
C GLU A 23 -15.36 0.49 -4.03
N GLU A 24 -16.20 1.21 -3.26
CA GLU A 24 -15.73 1.95 -2.09
C GLU A 24 -15.23 1.06 -0.95
N GLU A 25 -15.74 -0.17 -0.82
CA GLU A 25 -15.27 -1.11 0.20
C GLU A 25 -13.88 -1.68 -0.11
N THR A 26 -13.42 -1.56 -1.36
CA THR A 26 -12.15 -2.16 -1.80
C THR A 26 -11.03 -1.16 -1.97
N THR A 27 -11.33 0.14 -2.04
CA THR A 27 -10.34 1.22 -2.15
C THR A 27 -9.82 1.64 -0.77
N ILE A 28 -8.59 2.14 -0.70
CA ILE A 28 -8.06 2.74 0.54
C ILE A 28 -8.60 4.17 0.64
N PRO A 29 -9.47 4.51 1.61
CA PRO A 29 -9.92 5.88 1.76
C PRO A 29 -8.77 6.80 2.17
N GLY A 30 -8.71 7.97 1.52
CA GLY A 30 -7.65 8.97 1.67
C GLY A 30 -6.79 9.12 0.41
N SER A 31 -5.98 10.18 0.34
CA SER A 31 -5.03 10.37 -0.76
C SER A 31 -3.72 9.70 -0.39
N ILE A 32 -3.38 8.62 -1.10
CA ILE A 32 -2.09 7.95 -0.92
C ILE A 32 -1.01 8.76 -1.61
N ASN A 33 -0.34 9.66 -0.89
CA ASN A 33 0.71 10.51 -1.45
C ASN A 33 2.08 10.32 -0.78
N SER A 34 2.19 9.46 0.24
CA SER A 34 3.46 9.20 0.91
C SER A 34 3.59 7.77 1.42
N LEU A 35 4.81 7.24 1.36
CA LEU A 35 5.21 5.94 1.91
C LEU A 35 6.43 6.11 2.80
N ARG A 36 6.32 5.66 4.06
CA ARG A 36 7.45 5.51 4.99
C ARG A 36 7.88 4.06 5.07
N ILE A 37 9.19 3.82 4.99
CA ILE A 37 9.80 2.51 5.21
C ILE A 37 10.77 2.56 6.39
N GLU A 38 10.77 1.48 7.17
CA GLU A 38 11.67 1.28 8.30
C GLU A 38 12.40 -0.07 8.17
N PHE A 39 13.70 -0.07 8.44
CA PHE A 39 14.53 -1.27 8.56
C PHE A 39 15.10 -1.33 9.97
N ARG A 40 14.90 -2.44 10.67
CA ARG A 40 15.50 -2.70 11.98
C ARG A 40 16.26 -4.02 11.93
N PRO A 41 17.54 -4.09 12.36
CA PRO A 41 18.25 -5.37 12.40
C PRO A 41 17.44 -6.43 13.15
N LYS A 42 17.24 -7.59 12.51
CA LYS A 42 16.41 -8.66 13.04
C LYS A 42 16.95 -9.14 14.38
N GLY A 43 16.05 -9.32 15.35
CA GLY A 43 16.41 -9.72 16.72
C GLY A 43 16.96 -8.58 17.59
N GLN A 44 16.94 -7.33 17.11
CA GLN A 44 17.35 -6.15 17.88
C GLN A 44 16.19 -5.16 18.06
N PRO A 45 15.13 -5.49 18.83
CA PRO A 45 13.90 -4.69 18.91
C PRO A 45 14.11 -3.27 19.46
N THR A 46 15.19 -3.04 20.22
CA THR A 46 15.54 -1.74 20.80
C THR A 46 16.46 -0.90 19.90
N ALA A 47 16.95 -1.45 18.78
CA ALA A 47 17.74 -0.68 17.83
C ALA A 47 16.87 0.40 17.17
N THR A 48 17.44 1.60 17.03
CA THR A 48 16.84 2.67 16.25
C THR A 48 16.72 2.21 14.80
N PRO A 49 15.51 2.22 14.21
CA PRO A 49 15.34 1.81 12.83
C PRO A 49 15.96 2.84 11.88
N ILE A 50 16.48 2.36 10.75
CA ILE A 50 16.80 3.19 9.59
C ILE A 50 15.47 3.52 8.92
N THR A 51 15.19 4.80 8.72
CA THR A 51 13.90 5.26 8.21
C THR A 51 14.06 6.17 7.01
N ALA A 52 13.24 5.95 5.99
CA ALA A 52 13.09 6.88 4.88
C ALA A 52 11.60 7.08 4.56
N ALA A 53 11.27 8.24 3.98
CA ALA A 53 9.94 8.56 3.50
C ALA A 53 10.01 9.06 2.06
N TYR A 54 9.06 8.64 1.24
CA TYR A 54 8.87 9.10 -0.12
C TYR A 54 7.53 9.83 -0.18
N GLY A 55 7.53 11.10 -0.56
CA GLY A 55 6.32 11.90 -0.75
C GLY A 55 6.17 12.31 -2.22
N ASP A 56 5.00 12.13 -2.79
CA ASP A 56 4.66 12.46 -4.16
C ASP A 56 3.33 13.22 -4.19
N ASP A 57 3.42 14.55 -4.24
CA ASP A 57 2.26 15.44 -4.26
C ASP A 57 1.56 15.50 -5.63
N ASP A 58 2.20 15.05 -6.71
CA ASP A 58 1.67 15.11 -8.08
C ASP A 58 1.14 13.75 -8.56
N GLN A 59 1.52 12.62 -7.94
CA GLN A 59 1.14 11.23 -8.31
C GLN A 59 1.29 10.90 -9.82
N SER A 60 1.96 11.78 -10.56
CA SER A 60 2.18 11.73 -11.99
C SER A 60 3.48 10.99 -12.24
N ASP A 61 3.46 10.04 -13.17
CA ASP A 61 4.64 9.24 -13.50
C ASP A 61 5.81 10.05 -14.05
N ASN A 62 5.57 11.30 -14.46
CA ASN A 62 6.56 12.19 -15.06
C ASN A 62 7.30 13.07 -14.05
N ILE A 63 6.82 13.19 -12.81
CA ILE A 63 7.49 13.93 -11.74
C ILE A 63 7.81 12.95 -10.61
N PRO A 64 9.09 12.61 -10.39
CA PRO A 64 9.44 11.75 -9.27
C PRO A 64 9.17 12.49 -7.95
N GLY A 65 8.49 11.83 -7.02
CA GLY A 65 8.38 12.27 -5.63
C GLY A 65 9.74 12.47 -4.94
N THR A 66 9.68 13.11 -3.78
CA THR A 66 10.83 13.49 -2.95
C THR A 66 11.12 12.43 -1.89
N VAL A 67 12.39 12.05 -1.74
CA VAL A 67 12.85 11.17 -0.66
C VAL A 67 13.41 11.99 0.51
N LYS A 68 13.00 11.66 1.73
CA LYS A 68 13.54 12.16 2.99
C LYS A 68 14.20 11.01 3.75
N GLY A 69 15.46 11.17 4.16
CA GLY A 69 16.24 10.15 4.86
C GLY A 69 17.00 9.22 3.92
N ASP A 70 18.09 8.63 4.43
CA ASP A 70 18.97 7.73 3.69
C ASP A 70 18.77 6.28 4.14
N ILE A 71 18.80 5.34 3.19
CA ILE A 71 18.76 3.90 3.48
C ILE A 71 20.16 3.33 3.27
N ASN A 72 20.96 3.34 4.35
CA ASN A 72 22.28 2.73 4.40
C ASN A 72 22.19 1.46 5.29
N LEU A 73 22.24 0.29 4.66
CA LEU A 73 22.15 -1.00 5.35
C LEU A 73 23.54 -1.64 5.47
N ASP A 74 23.75 -2.44 6.50
CA ASP A 74 24.98 -3.19 6.69
C ASP A 74 24.97 -4.46 5.80
N PRO A 75 26.13 -4.89 5.27
CA PRO A 75 26.27 -6.15 4.54
C PRO A 75 26.06 -7.37 5.45
N GLY A 76 25.42 -8.42 4.93
CA GLY A 76 25.23 -9.70 5.60
C GLY A 76 24.25 -9.69 6.77
N VAL A 77 23.36 -8.69 6.83
CA VAL A 77 22.38 -8.49 7.90
C VAL A 77 20.97 -8.78 7.39
N VAL A 78 20.15 -9.38 8.25
CA VAL A 78 18.70 -9.51 8.04
C VAL A 78 18.01 -8.39 8.81
N TYR A 79 17.11 -7.66 8.16
CA TYR A 79 16.32 -6.58 8.75
C TYR A 79 14.84 -6.97 8.80
N ASP A 80 14.17 -6.69 9.91
CA ASP A 80 12.73 -6.56 9.98
C ASP A 80 12.33 -5.24 9.29
N VAL A 81 11.46 -5.33 8.30
CA VAL A 81 11.00 -4.21 7.45
C VAL A 81 9.55 -3.90 7.76
N LYS A 82 9.21 -2.62 7.82
CA LYS A 82 7.84 -2.13 7.93
C LYS A 82 7.59 -1.00 6.94
N VAL A 83 6.48 -1.06 6.21
CA VAL A 83 5.98 0.04 5.36
C VAL A 83 4.68 0.61 5.91
N MET A 84 4.51 1.92 5.78
CA MET A 84 3.33 2.66 6.24
C MET A 84 2.96 3.70 5.17
N MET A 85 1.67 3.80 4.87
CA MET A 85 1.14 4.80 3.93
C MET A 85 0.56 5.97 4.71
N THR A 86 0.77 7.18 4.21
CA THR A 86 0.26 8.42 4.82
C THR A 86 -0.30 9.36 3.78
N ASP A 87 -1.28 10.16 4.18
CA ASP A 87 -1.76 11.35 3.47
C ASP A 87 -1.10 12.59 4.09
N GLU A 88 0.01 13.05 3.49
CA GLU A 88 0.75 14.26 3.86
C GLU A 88 0.07 15.55 3.41
N SER A 89 -1.01 15.49 2.61
CA SER A 89 -1.75 16.69 2.19
C SER A 89 -2.64 17.27 3.31
N GLN A 90 -2.90 16.47 4.34
CA GLN A 90 -3.69 16.84 5.52
C GLN A 90 -2.82 17.47 6.61
N SER A 91 -3.43 18.30 7.46
CA SER A 91 -2.76 18.90 8.62
C SER A 91 -3.57 18.63 9.90
N PRO A 92 -3.15 17.70 10.77
CA PRO A 92 -1.91 16.89 10.68
C PRO A 92 -1.97 15.80 9.59
N PRO A 93 -0.81 15.29 9.11
CA PRO A 93 -0.77 14.15 8.20
C PRO A 93 -1.54 12.95 8.75
N VAL A 94 -2.30 12.28 7.88
CA VAL A 94 -3.16 11.15 8.27
C VAL A 94 -2.44 9.83 7.99
N ASP A 95 -2.34 8.97 9.01
CA ASP A 95 -1.88 7.59 8.85
C ASP A 95 -2.97 6.73 8.22
N LEU A 96 -2.68 6.12 7.08
CA LEU A 96 -3.62 5.28 6.34
C LEU A 96 -3.49 3.79 6.70
N SER A 97 -2.62 3.41 7.63
CA SER A 97 -2.35 2.01 8.00
C SER A 97 -3.61 1.24 8.39
N ALA A 98 -4.54 1.86 9.12
CA ALA A 98 -5.81 1.21 9.50
C ALA A 98 -6.70 0.95 8.27
N ASN A 99 -6.76 1.92 7.35
CA ASN A 99 -7.55 1.85 6.13
C ASN A 99 -6.99 0.77 5.20
N THR A 100 -5.68 0.77 4.96
CA THR A 100 -5.01 -0.24 4.13
C THR A 100 -5.11 -1.64 4.73
N LYS A 101 -5.11 -1.78 6.06
CA LYS A 101 -5.35 -3.07 6.73
C LYS A 101 -6.78 -3.56 6.57
N LYS A 102 -7.77 -2.67 6.60
CA LYS A 102 -9.18 -3.04 6.38
C LYS A 102 -9.39 -3.63 4.99
N THR A 103 -8.64 -3.15 4.00
CA THR A 103 -8.76 -3.56 2.59
C THR A 103 -7.63 -4.49 2.12
N GLN A 104 -6.85 -5.08 3.04
CA GLN A 104 -5.66 -5.86 2.70
C GLN A 104 -5.92 -7.10 1.82
N ASP A 105 -7.14 -7.64 1.82
CA ASP A 105 -7.54 -8.75 0.95
C ASP A 105 -7.46 -8.38 -0.54
N TYR A 106 -7.51 -7.08 -0.83
CA TYR A 106 -7.45 -6.51 -2.17
C TYR A 106 -6.11 -5.82 -2.46
N HIS A 107 -5.17 -5.79 -1.52
CA HIS A 107 -3.92 -5.06 -1.68
C HIS A 107 -2.70 -5.92 -1.37
N GLU A 108 -1.62 -5.64 -2.08
CA GLU A 108 -0.33 -6.28 -1.84
C GLU A 108 0.84 -5.35 -2.21
N PHE A 109 1.82 -5.26 -1.33
CA PHE A 109 3.08 -4.56 -1.57
C PHE A 109 4.07 -5.46 -2.29
N PHE A 110 4.83 -4.91 -3.24
CA PHE A 110 5.93 -5.61 -3.90
C PHE A 110 7.22 -4.82 -3.77
N TYR A 111 8.28 -5.52 -3.41
CA TYR A 111 9.62 -4.98 -3.21
C TYR A 111 10.49 -5.39 -4.38
N SER A 112 10.95 -4.41 -5.17
CA SER A 112 11.73 -4.64 -6.38
C SER A 112 13.08 -3.94 -6.29
N PRO A 113 14.16 -4.65 -5.94
CA PRO A 113 15.52 -4.15 -6.07
C PRO A 113 15.88 -3.93 -7.54
N LEU A 114 16.42 -2.75 -7.85
CA LEU A 114 16.76 -2.31 -9.20
C LEU A 114 18.17 -1.71 -9.23
N GLN A 115 18.67 -1.46 -10.45
CA GLN A 115 19.89 -0.68 -10.69
C GLN A 115 21.14 -1.16 -9.90
N GLY A 116 21.30 -2.47 -9.77
CA GLY A 116 22.46 -3.06 -9.10
C GLY A 116 22.29 -3.35 -7.61
N LEU A 117 21.19 -2.91 -6.99
CA LEU A 117 20.86 -3.25 -5.61
C LEU A 117 20.69 -4.77 -5.47
N LYS A 118 21.43 -5.37 -4.54
CA LYS A 118 21.34 -6.79 -4.22
C LYS A 118 20.77 -6.92 -2.82
N VAL A 119 19.47 -7.12 -2.70
CA VAL A 119 18.78 -7.41 -1.43
C VAL A 119 17.59 -8.30 -1.76
N SER A 120 17.26 -9.27 -0.92
CA SER A 120 16.05 -10.08 -1.09
C SER A 120 15.02 -9.69 -0.02
N PHE A 121 13.74 -9.78 -0.38
CA PHE A 121 12.63 -9.50 0.52
C PHE A 121 11.73 -10.72 0.65
N LEU A 122 11.32 -11.03 1.88
CA LEU A 122 10.31 -12.04 2.20
C LEU A 122 9.20 -11.40 3.02
N LYS A 123 7.97 -11.36 2.50
CA LYS A 123 6.80 -10.83 3.22
C LYS A 123 6.51 -11.72 4.43
N THR A 124 6.20 -11.12 5.57
CA THR A 124 5.98 -11.84 6.84
C THR A 124 4.55 -11.74 7.36
N ASP A 125 3.73 -10.88 6.76
CA ASP A 125 2.31 -10.73 7.05
C ASP A 125 1.42 -11.35 5.96
N GLN A 126 0.26 -11.82 6.41
CA GLN A 126 -0.77 -12.42 5.57
C GLN A 126 -2.13 -11.80 5.90
N ASP A 127 -3.02 -11.80 4.91
CA ASP A 127 -4.42 -11.46 5.10
C ASP A 127 -5.22 -12.61 5.72
N LYS A 128 -6.53 -12.43 5.89
CA LYS A 128 -7.40 -13.44 6.50
C LYS A 128 -7.51 -14.74 5.71
N ASN A 129 -7.11 -14.73 4.43
CA ASN A 129 -7.11 -15.88 3.54
C ASN A 129 -5.72 -16.56 3.48
N GLY A 130 -4.74 -16.09 4.26
CA GLY A 130 -3.38 -16.62 4.26
C GLY A 130 -2.55 -16.15 3.06
N LEU A 131 -2.99 -15.11 2.34
CA LEU A 131 -2.24 -14.57 1.20
C LEU A 131 -1.32 -13.43 1.65
N PRO A 132 -0.10 -13.28 1.08
CA PRO A 132 0.83 -12.24 1.48
C PRO A 132 0.26 -10.83 1.33
N VAL A 133 0.61 -9.91 2.22
CA VAL A 133 0.21 -8.49 2.11
C VAL A 133 1.44 -7.61 1.92
N GLY A 134 2.47 -7.78 2.74
CA GLY A 134 3.74 -7.08 2.62
C GLY A 134 3.81 -5.74 3.34
N PHE A 135 2.98 -5.45 4.36
CA PHE A 135 3.27 -4.34 5.28
C PHE A 135 4.52 -4.61 6.10
N THR A 136 4.78 -5.89 6.37
CA THR A 136 6.01 -6.33 7.01
C THR A 136 6.75 -7.33 6.13
N ALA A 137 8.07 -7.24 6.15
CA ALA A 137 8.93 -8.15 5.42
C ALA A 137 10.25 -8.38 6.16
N GLU A 138 11.02 -9.36 5.73
CA GLU A 138 12.43 -9.51 6.06
C GLU A 138 13.25 -9.12 4.84
N ALA A 139 14.17 -8.17 5.00
CA ALA A 139 15.19 -7.85 4.00
C ALA A 139 16.50 -8.54 4.34
N THR A 140 17.04 -9.35 3.43
CA THR A 140 18.36 -9.97 3.61
C THR A 140 19.39 -9.30 2.70
N THR A 141 20.39 -8.67 3.30
CA THR A 141 21.49 -8.05 2.56
C THR A 141 22.62 -9.08 2.30
N PRO A 142 23.33 -8.98 1.16
CA PRO A 142 24.49 -9.81 0.86
C PRO A 142 25.69 -9.37 1.70
N ALA A 143 26.68 -10.26 1.83
CA ALA A 143 27.94 -9.94 2.51
C ALA A 143 28.83 -8.93 1.74
N THR A 144 28.54 -8.67 0.46
CA THR A 144 29.30 -7.74 -0.38
C THR A 144 28.53 -6.43 -0.56
N PRO A 145 29.21 -5.27 -0.57
CA PRO A 145 28.56 -3.99 -0.82
C PRO A 145 27.76 -3.97 -2.13
N SER A 146 26.63 -3.29 -2.12
CA SER A 146 25.83 -3.06 -3.32
C SER A 146 25.05 -1.76 -3.20
N LYS A 147 24.74 -1.13 -4.33
CA LYS A 147 23.97 0.10 -4.36
C LYS A 147 23.01 0.08 -5.53
N GLY A 148 21.90 0.78 -5.39
CA GLY A 148 20.90 0.93 -6.44
C GLY A 148 19.65 1.57 -5.89
N THR A 149 18.50 1.13 -6.41
CA THR A 149 17.21 1.64 -5.98
C THR A 149 16.28 0.51 -5.56
N LEU A 150 15.47 0.77 -4.54
CA LEU A 150 14.36 -0.08 -4.15
C LEU A 150 13.06 0.57 -4.63
N ARG A 151 12.35 -0.08 -5.55
CA ARG A 151 10.97 0.28 -5.88
C ARG A 151 10.01 -0.54 -5.02
N ILE A 152 9.13 0.15 -4.30
CA ILE A 152 8.03 -0.45 -3.57
C ILE A 152 6.74 -0.08 -4.30
N THR A 153 5.94 -1.08 -4.66
CA THR A 153 4.69 -0.87 -5.40
C THR A 153 3.53 -1.44 -4.60
N LEU A 154 2.53 -0.61 -4.32
CA LEU A 154 1.24 -1.04 -3.82
C LEU A 154 0.33 -1.36 -5.00
N LYS A 155 -0.19 -2.58 -5.02
CA LYS A 155 -1.06 -3.08 -6.09
C LYS A 155 -2.48 -3.26 -5.57
N HIS A 156 -3.45 -2.79 -6.36
CA HIS A 156 -4.86 -3.11 -6.21
C HIS A 156 -5.16 -4.39 -6.98
N MET A 157 -5.58 -5.43 -6.26
CA MET A 157 -5.75 -6.79 -6.74
C MET A 157 -7.22 -7.12 -7.03
N LYS A 158 -7.98 -6.14 -7.48
CA LYS A 158 -9.35 -6.31 -7.97
C LYS A 158 -9.49 -5.63 -9.33
N LYS A 159 -10.26 -6.25 -10.22
CA LYS A 159 -10.60 -5.68 -11.53
C LYS A 159 -11.96 -6.19 -11.95
N ASP A 160 -12.84 -5.30 -12.38
CA ASP A 160 -14.19 -5.64 -12.88
C ASP A 160 -14.99 -6.54 -11.91
N GLY A 161 -14.88 -6.26 -10.60
CA GLY A 161 -15.54 -7.04 -9.54
C GLY A 161 -14.84 -8.36 -9.15
N VAL A 162 -13.77 -8.74 -9.84
CA VAL A 162 -13.05 -10.00 -9.61
C VAL A 162 -11.80 -9.78 -8.78
N ILE A 163 -11.64 -10.57 -7.72
CA ILE A 163 -10.41 -10.62 -6.91
C ILE A 163 -9.33 -11.40 -7.68
N LEU A 164 -8.19 -10.77 -7.90
CA LEU A 164 -7.02 -11.31 -8.61
C LEU A 164 -5.92 -11.80 -7.66
N LYS A 165 -5.99 -11.43 -6.37
CA LYS A 165 -4.97 -11.77 -5.38
C LYS A 165 -4.92 -13.29 -5.19
N SER A 166 -3.70 -13.84 -5.22
CA SER A 166 -3.45 -15.27 -5.02
C SER A 166 -2.05 -15.49 -4.44
N ALA A 167 -1.71 -16.74 -4.09
CA ALA A 167 -0.37 -17.09 -3.63
C ALA A 167 0.72 -16.86 -4.68
N THR A 168 0.35 -16.69 -5.95
CA THR A 168 1.25 -16.44 -7.09
C THR A 168 1.11 -15.02 -7.64
N SER A 169 0.50 -14.09 -6.91
CA SER A 169 0.46 -12.68 -7.29
C SER A 169 1.86 -12.15 -7.58
N THR A 170 1.97 -11.28 -8.58
CA THR A 170 3.21 -10.57 -8.90
C THR A 170 2.92 -9.07 -8.98
N VAL A 171 3.98 -8.26 -9.11
CA VAL A 171 3.83 -6.81 -9.34
C VAL A 171 3.04 -6.46 -10.61
N ASN A 172 2.85 -7.42 -11.52
CA ASN A 172 2.07 -7.27 -12.75
C ASN A 172 0.59 -7.68 -12.57
N THR A 173 0.19 -8.20 -11.41
CA THR A 173 -1.19 -8.53 -11.11
C THR A 173 -1.95 -7.27 -10.70
N GLY A 174 -3.14 -7.03 -11.27
CA GLY A 174 -3.99 -5.89 -10.91
C GLY A 174 -3.44 -4.51 -11.33
N SER A 175 -4.05 -3.44 -10.82
CA SER A 175 -3.62 -2.05 -11.05
C SER A 175 -2.68 -1.55 -9.96
N THR A 176 -1.99 -0.44 -10.21
CA THR A 176 -1.06 0.16 -9.24
C THR A 176 -1.78 1.30 -8.52
N ASP A 177 -1.83 1.25 -7.19
CA ASP A 177 -2.37 2.36 -6.39
C ASP A 177 -1.29 3.41 -6.10
N PHE A 178 -0.07 2.94 -5.83
CA PHE A 178 1.04 3.82 -5.49
C PHE A 178 2.38 3.13 -5.75
N PHE A 179 3.43 3.91 -5.97
CA PHE A 179 4.79 3.40 -5.89
C PHE A 179 5.73 4.43 -5.27
N ALA A 180 6.77 3.93 -4.59
CA ALA A 180 7.85 4.74 -4.06
C ALA A 180 9.19 4.18 -4.56
N ILE A 181 10.15 5.07 -4.80
CA ILE A 181 11.51 4.69 -5.22
C ILE A 181 12.50 5.30 -4.24
N PHE A 182 13.28 4.45 -3.60
CA PHE A 182 14.31 4.85 -2.64
C PHE A 182 15.70 4.49 -3.17
N PRO A 183 16.66 5.42 -3.15
CA PRO A 183 18.08 5.08 -3.21
C PRO A 183 18.45 4.23 -1.99
N VAL A 184 19.21 3.15 -2.22
CA VAL A 184 19.68 2.26 -1.16
C VAL A 184 21.16 1.97 -1.36
N VAL A 185 21.91 2.04 -0.27
CA VAL A 185 23.32 1.63 -0.18
C VAL A 185 23.41 0.49 0.83
N ILE A 186 24.21 -0.52 0.48
CA ILE A 186 24.65 -1.59 1.36
C ILE A 186 26.17 -1.48 1.42
N ASP A 187 26.74 -1.12 2.56
CA ASP A 187 28.19 -0.91 2.77
C ASP A 187 28.58 -1.11 4.24
#